data_AF-A0A7S3X729-F1
#
_entry.id   AF-A0A7S3X729-F1
#
_cell.length_a   1.000
_cell.length_b   1.000
_cell.length_c   1.000
_cell.angle_alpha   90.00
_cell.angle_beta   90.00
_cell.angle_gamma   90.00
#
_symmetry.space_group_name_H-M   'P 1'
#
loop_
_entity.id
_entity.type
_entity.pdbx_description
1 polymer ?
#
loop_
_entity_poly.entity_id
_entity_poly.type
_entity_poly.pdbx_seq_one_letter_code
_entity_poly.pdbx_strand_id
1 'polypeptide(L)'
;EVCNAGVYSNQDYLGLNLLGKTFKYTTDMSESGCGCNAALYLVSMRQNPLVSDCNDYYCDANNVCGCSCAEIDIQEGNMHAWHSTLHSAHDHGGKGAGYGGGDGWNGPRDFNMHQYGPGAECIDTNKPFQVAASFPVDGQGTLQAMEVTLSQTGKSCPLTMRVDSYQGMSELTDALKAGMTPVMSYWSANSMTWMDGVGTDGMGPCARDIASA
;
A
#
# COMPACT_ATOMS: atom_id res chain seq x y z
N GLU A 1 19.27 19.44 9.78
CA GLU A 1 18.79 19.33 8.39
C GLU A 1 18.80 20.71 7.76
N VAL A 2 19.14 20.82 6.47
CA VAL A 2 19.15 22.07 5.71
C VAL A 2 18.15 21.91 4.57
N CYS A 3 16.93 22.43 4.74
CA CYS A 3 15.94 22.45 3.66
C CYS A 3 16.12 23.72 2.82
N ASN A 4 16.56 23.57 1.57
CA ASN A 4 16.61 24.68 0.62
C ASN A 4 15.31 24.69 -0.20
N ALA A 5 14.51 25.75 -0.07
CA ALA A 5 13.25 25.86 -0.79
C ALA A 5 13.48 25.73 -2.31
N GLY A 6 12.75 24.82 -2.95
CA GLY A 6 12.80 24.59 -4.40
C GLY A 6 13.96 23.74 -4.90
N VAL A 7 14.82 23.22 -4.01
CA VAL A 7 15.87 22.26 -4.37
C VAL A 7 15.69 21.01 -3.52
N TYR A 8 15.24 19.94 -4.15
CA TYR A 8 15.19 18.63 -3.50
C TYR A 8 16.56 17.97 -3.53
N SER A 9 16.85 17.20 -2.50
CA SER A 9 17.96 16.25 -2.45
C SER A 9 17.40 14.91 -1.98
N ASN A 10 17.81 13.81 -2.61
CA ASN A 10 17.39 12.48 -2.16
C ASN A 10 17.77 12.22 -0.68
N GLN A 11 18.86 12.82 -0.21
CA GLN A 11 19.33 12.66 1.18
C GLN A 11 18.44 13.33 2.23
N ASP A 12 17.54 14.22 1.82
CA ASP A 12 16.61 14.90 2.72
C ASP A 12 15.40 14.03 3.07
N TYR A 13 15.09 13.01 2.28
CA TYR A 13 14.01 12.08 2.58
C TYR A 13 14.36 11.16 3.76
N LEU A 14 13.41 10.95 4.65
CA LEU A 14 13.53 9.96 5.72
C LEU A 14 13.68 8.55 5.11
N GLY A 15 14.67 7.79 5.57
CA GLY A 15 14.85 6.38 5.21
C GLY A 15 14.63 5.50 6.44
N LEU A 16 13.54 4.74 6.47
CA LEU A 16 13.18 3.88 7.59
C LEU A 16 13.63 2.44 7.31
N ASN A 17 14.58 1.94 8.10
CA ASN A 17 14.88 0.50 8.11
C ASN A 17 13.83 -0.24 8.94
N LEU A 18 12.89 -0.90 8.24
CA LEU A 18 11.78 -1.63 8.86
C LEU A 18 11.97 -3.15 8.89
N LEU A 19 13.11 -3.70 8.45
CA LEU A 19 13.38 -5.13 8.58
C LEU A 19 13.29 -5.60 10.04
N GLY A 20 12.48 -6.63 10.28
CA GLY A 20 12.21 -7.17 11.61
C GLY A 20 11.44 -6.21 12.52
N LYS A 21 10.79 -5.17 11.98
CA LYS A 21 10.02 -4.18 12.74
C LYS A 21 8.57 -4.14 12.30
N THR A 22 7.77 -3.39 13.07
CA THR A 22 6.38 -3.08 12.78
C THR A 22 6.20 -1.57 12.70
N PHE A 23 5.62 -1.11 11.59
CA PHE A 23 5.15 0.26 11.40
C PHE A 23 3.66 0.34 11.74
N LYS A 24 3.26 1.26 12.62
CA LYS A 24 1.87 1.37 13.11
C LYS A 24 1.33 2.78 12.91
N TYR A 25 0.08 2.85 12.51
CA TYR A 25 -0.65 4.12 12.35
C TYR A 25 -2.14 3.90 12.50
N THR A 26 -2.87 5.01 12.62
CA THR A 26 -4.34 5.04 12.57
C THR A 26 -4.72 5.75 11.30
N THR A 27 -5.72 5.23 10.59
CA THR A 27 -6.25 5.82 9.37
C THR A 27 -7.76 6.01 9.49
N ASP A 28 -8.28 7.04 8.84
CA ASP A 28 -9.71 7.29 8.67
C ASP A 28 -9.99 7.36 7.17
N MET A 29 -10.86 6.48 6.69
CA MET A 29 -11.20 6.36 5.28
C MET A 29 -12.68 6.64 5.04
N SER A 30 -13.38 7.22 6.02
CA SER A 30 -14.84 7.43 5.95
C SER A 30 -15.29 8.32 4.79
N GLU A 31 -14.38 9.08 4.19
CA GLU A 31 -14.65 9.98 3.06
C GLU A 31 -14.00 9.51 1.74
N SER A 32 -13.36 8.34 1.69
CA SER A 32 -12.83 7.77 0.43
C SER A 32 -13.82 6.78 -0.16
N GLY A 33 -14.64 7.25 -1.10
CA GLY A 33 -15.61 6.43 -1.83
C GLY A 33 -14.99 5.58 -2.95
N CYS A 34 -15.85 4.86 -3.68
CA CYS A 34 -15.48 4.12 -4.89
C CYS A 34 -14.82 5.06 -5.92
N GLY A 35 -13.66 4.69 -6.46
CA GLY A 35 -12.90 5.55 -7.37
C GLY A 35 -11.76 6.33 -6.70
N CYS A 36 -11.68 6.35 -5.37
CA CYS A 36 -10.61 7.02 -4.63
C CYS A 36 -9.57 6.01 -4.14
N ASN A 37 -8.30 6.41 -4.06
CA ASN A 37 -7.23 5.65 -3.43
C ASN A 37 -6.51 6.53 -2.39
N ALA A 38 -6.66 6.17 -1.12
CA ALA A 38 -5.89 6.71 0.00
C ALA A 38 -4.71 5.77 0.27
N ALA A 39 -3.53 6.16 -0.21
CA ALA A 39 -2.35 5.29 -0.21
C ALA A 39 -1.31 5.69 0.83
N LEU A 40 -0.72 4.69 1.49
CA LEU A 40 0.49 4.80 2.29
C LEU A 40 1.43 3.65 1.91
N TYR A 41 2.59 4.01 1.38
CA TYR A 41 3.53 3.07 0.80
C TYR A 41 4.98 3.48 1.11
N LEU A 42 5.91 2.58 0.80
CA LEU A 42 7.34 2.78 0.98
C LEU A 42 8.04 2.68 -0.37
N VAL A 43 8.92 3.63 -0.68
CA VAL A 43 9.71 3.64 -1.92
C VAL A 43 11.17 3.98 -1.64
N SER A 44 12.09 3.53 -2.50
CA SER A 44 13.53 3.79 -2.36
C SER A 44 13.96 5.20 -2.84
N MET A 45 13.15 6.23 -2.57
CA MET A 45 13.42 7.62 -2.97
C MET A 45 14.75 8.16 -2.42
N ARG A 46 15.05 7.89 -1.14
CA ARG A 46 16.31 8.34 -0.52
C ARG A 46 17.54 7.77 -1.23
N GLN A 47 17.42 6.58 -1.80
CA GLN A 47 18.48 5.88 -2.52
C GLN A 47 18.51 6.22 -4.01
N ASN A 48 17.44 6.82 -4.55
CA ASN A 48 17.36 7.17 -5.96
C ASN A 48 18.27 8.38 -6.26
N PRO A 49 19.30 8.24 -7.12
CA PRO A 49 20.17 9.37 -7.47
C PRO A 49 19.64 10.19 -8.65
N LEU A 50 18.56 9.74 -9.29
CA LEU A 50 18.00 10.37 -10.48
C LEU A 50 16.94 11.39 -10.08
N VAL A 51 17.02 12.58 -10.67
CA VAL A 51 15.91 13.53 -10.64
C VAL A 51 14.85 12.99 -11.62
N SER A 52 13.67 12.69 -11.08
CA SER A 52 12.53 12.15 -11.80
C SER A 52 11.87 13.21 -12.69
N ASP A 53 10.96 12.79 -13.57
CA ASP A 53 10.15 13.69 -14.39
C ASP A 53 9.19 14.55 -13.54
N CYS A 54 9.02 14.20 -12.27
CA CYS A 54 8.27 14.97 -11.27
C CYS A 54 9.12 16.06 -10.59
N ASN A 55 10.35 16.29 -11.07
CA ASN A 55 11.29 17.32 -10.59
C ASN A 55 11.74 17.13 -9.13
N ASP A 56 11.67 15.90 -8.63
CA ASP A 56 12.17 15.47 -7.34
C ASP A 56 12.90 14.12 -7.48
N TYR A 57 13.05 13.34 -6.41
CA TYR A 57 13.67 11.99 -6.49
C TYR A 57 12.66 10.86 -6.34
N TYR A 58 11.38 11.15 -6.60
CA TYR A 58 10.32 10.16 -6.59
C TYR A 58 10.58 9.04 -7.60
N CYS A 59 10.23 7.83 -7.19
CA CYS A 59 10.26 6.61 -7.99
C CYS A 59 9.25 5.64 -7.39
N ASP A 60 8.72 4.75 -8.23
CA ASP A 60 7.80 3.67 -7.85
C ASP A 60 7.99 2.49 -8.82
N ALA A 61 7.33 1.35 -8.58
CA ALA A 61 7.44 0.21 -9.48
C ALA A 61 6.67 0.41 -10.80
N ASN A 62 5.70 1.34 -10.82
CA ASN A 62 4.90 1.68 -12.00
C ASN A 62 5.57 2.68 -12.95
N ASN A 63 6.74 3.20 -12.58
CA ASN A 63 7.51 4.18 -13.33
C ASN A 63 6.73 5.49 -13.63
N VAL A 64 5.86 5.95 -12.72
CA VAL A 64 4.95 7.08 -12.98
C VAL A 64 5.69 8.38 -13.27
N CYS A 65 6.84 8.62 -12.62
CA CYS A 65 7.71 9.78 -12.84
C CYS A 65 8.99 9.43 -13.61
N GLY A 66 8.96 8.38 -14.45
CA GLY A 66 10.10 8.00 -15.29
C GLY A 66 11.29 7.40 -14.53
N CYS A 67 11.12 7.10 -13.23
CA CYS A 67 12.09 6.37 -12.42
C CYS A 67 11.43 5.16 -11.74
N SER A 68 12.01 3.98 -11.97
CA SER A 68 11.62 2.72 -11.32
C SER A 68 12.41 2.46 -10.05
N CYS A 69 11.74 2.04 -8.97
CA CYS A 69 12.41 1.52 -7.77
C CYS A 69 11.53 0.57 -6.98
N ALA A 70 12.15 -0.18 -6.06
CA ALA A 70 11.45 -1.09 -5.16
C ALA A 70 10.35 -0.34 -4.37
N GLU A 71 9.19 -0.99 -4.27
CA GLU A 71 7.98 -0.40 -3.70
C GLU A 71 7.24 -1.42 -2.82
N ILE A 72 6.73 -0.93 -1.70
CA ILE A 72 5.91 -1.70 -0.76
C ILE A 72 4.67 -0.88 -0.44
N ASP A 73 3.55 -1.31 -0.99
CA ASP A 73 2.24 -0.75 -0.71
C ASP A 73 1.68 -1.35 0.57
N ILE A 74 1.77 -0.60 1.66
CA ILE A 74 1.17 -1.03 2.93
C ILE A 74 -0.36 -0.86 2.84
N GLN A 75 -0.80 0.24 2.26
CA GLN A 75 -2.21 0.57 2.08
C GLN A 75 -2.38 1.17 0.70
N GLU A 76 -3.19 0.52 -0.12
CA GLU A 76 -3.93 1.11 -1.23
C GLU A 76 -5.39 0.77 -1.02
N GLY A 77 -6.28 1.76 -1.06
CA GLY A 77 -7.67 1.46 -0.78
C GLY A 77 -8.53 2.67 -0.45
N ASN A 78 -9.76 2.33 -0.11
CA ASN A 78 -10.80 3.27 0.24
C ASN A 78 -11.77 2.63 1.25
N MET A 79 -12.90 3.26 1.54
CA MET A 79 -13.85 2.73 2.51
C MET A 79 -14.43 1.35 2.13
N HIS A 80 -14.25 0.90 0.88
CA HIS A 80 -14.82 -0.33 0.34
C HIS A 80 -13.80 -1.42 0.02
N ALA A 81 -12.56 -1.05 -0.34
CA ALA A 81 -11.49 -1.97 -0.70
C ALA A 81 -10.19 -1.67 0.06
N TRP A 82 -9.34 -2.70 0.23
CA TRP A 82 -8.01 -2.61 0.82
C TRP A 82 -7.06 -3.57 0.12
N HIS A 83 -5.91 -3.06 -0.31
CA HIS A 83 -4.81 -3.81 -0.90
C HIS A 83 -3.52 -3.49 -0.15
N SER A 84 -2.71 -4.53 0.05
CA SER A 84 -1.31 -4.41 0.43
C SER A 84 -0.47 -5.24 -0.54
N THR A 85 0.50 -4.62 -1.21
CA THR A 85 1.18 -5.18 -2.38
C THR A 85 2.70 -5.02 -2.26
N LEU A 86 3.44 -6.02 -2.73
CA LEU A 86 4.89 -6.01 -2.82
C LEU A 86 5.32 -5.91 -4.28
N HIS A 87 6.25 -4.99 -4.56
CA HIS A 87 6.77 -4.75 -5.89
C HIS A 87 8.30 -4.67 -5.89
N SER A 88 8.97 -5.50 -6.69
CA SER A 88 10.32 -5.18 -7.15
C SER A 88 10.25 -4.02 -8.14
N ALA A 89 11.39 -3.36 -8.39
CA ALA A 89 11.45 -2.12 -9.15
C ALA A 89 10.81 -2.16 -10.55
N HIS A 90 10.69 -3.35 -11.14
CA HIS A 90 10.16 -3.53 -12.50
C HIS A 90 8.98 -4.50 -12.55
N ASP A 91 8.40 -4.84 -11.41
CA ASP A 91 7.20 -5.66 -11.34
C ASP A 91 5.96 -4.78 -11.11
N HIS A 92 5.38 -4.32 -12.22
CA HIS A 92 4.19 -3.47 -12.20
C HIS A 92 2.97 -4.15 -11.55
N GLY A 93 2.85 -5.47 -11.66
CA GLY A 93 1.71 -6.20 -11.11
C GLY A 93 1.85 -6.52 -9.63
N GLY A 94 3.10 -6.76 -9.20
CA GLY A 94 3.42 -7.10 -7.82
C GLY A 94 2.75 -8.38 -7.33
N LYS A 95 2.80 -8.57 -6.01
CA LYS A 95 2.03 -9.60 -5.31
C LYS A 95 1.32 -8.96 -4.13
N GLY A 96 0.00 -9.09 -4.06
CA GLY A 96 -0.81 -8.45 -3.03
C GLY A 96 -1.80 -9.37 -2.32
N ALA A 97 -2.36 -8.84 -1.23
CA ALA A 97 -3.41 -9.45 -0.42
C ALA A 97 -4.40 -8.37 0.05
N GLY A 98 -5.59 -8.80 0.51
CA GLY A 98 -6.66 -7.95 1.01
C GLY A 98 -8.04 -8.25 0.41
N TYR A 99 -8.78 -7.20 0.10
CA TYR A 99 -10.12 -7.26 -0.46
C TYR A 99 -10.35 -6.13 -1.45
N GLY A 100 -10.81 -6.49 -2.64
CA GLY A 100 -10.93 -5.57 -3.76
C GLY A 100 -10.40 -6.24 -5.01
N GLY A 101 -10.39 -5.52 -6.12
CA GLY A 101 -10.06 -6.06 -7.43
C GLY A 101 -11.24 -6.08 -8.37
N GLY A 102 -10.98 -5.95 -9.67
CA GLY A 102 -12.05 -6.12 -10.65
C GLY A 102 -11.61 -6.26 -12.09
N ASP A 103 -11.25 -5.15 -12.71
CA ASP A 103 -11.04 -5.08 -14.17
C ASP A 103 -9.92 -6.03 -14.63
N GLY A 104 -10.30 -7.09 -15.36
CA GLY A 104 -9.38 -8.12 -15.83
C GLY A 104 -8.82 -9.07 -14.76
N TRP A 105 -9.09 -8.86 -13.47
CA TRP A 105 -8.66 -9.69 -12.35
C TRP A 105 -9.57 -9.46 -11.13
N ASN A 106 -10.03 -10.53 -10.48
CA ASN A 106 -10.83 -10.45 -9.26
C ASN A 106 -10.15 -9.81 -8.03
N GLY A 107 -8.85 -9.49 -8.06
CA GLY A 107 -8.07 -9.10 -6.88
C GLY A 107 -8.00 -10.15 -5.77
N PRO A 108 -7.49 -9.77 -4.60
CA PRO A 108 -7.51 -10.59 -3.40
C PRO A 108 -8.92 -10.66 -2.77
N ARG A 109 -9.15 -11.74 -2.01
CA ARG A 109 -10.42 -12.06 -1.33
C ARG A 109 -10.13 -12.65 0.06
N ASP A 110 -9.09 -12.17 0.73
CA ASP A 110 -8.68 -12.62 2.07
C ASP A 110 -9.78 -12.36 3.11
N PHE A 111 -10.60 -11.33 2.86
CA PHE A 111 -11.84 -11.04 3.57
C PHE A 111 -12.88 -10.48 2.58
N ASN A 112 -14.07 -10.13 3.09
CA ASN A 112 -15.19 -9.66 2.28
C ASN A 112 -15.85 -8.40 2.86
N MET A 113 -16.84 -7.85 2.14
CA MET A 113 -17.61 -6.65 2.52
C MET A 113 -18.27 -6.70 3.91
N HIS A 114 -18.56 -7.88 4.46
CA HIS A 114 -19.13 -7.99 5.81
C HIS A 114 -18.06 -7.81 6.90
N GLN A 115 -16.79 -8.04 6.57
CA GLN A 115 -15.66 -7.92 7.48
C GLN A 115 -15.01 -6.54 7.38
N TYR A 116 -14.84 -6.02 6.17
CA TYR A 116 -14.28 -4.69 5.91
C TYR A 116 -15.23 -3.87 5.04
N GLY A 117 -15.59 -2.69 5.50
CA GLY A 117 -16.46 -1.80 4.75
C GLY A 117 -17.34 -0.93 5.66
N PRO A 118 -18.20 -0.08 5.08
CA PRO A 118 -19.02 0.82 5.87
C PRO A 118 -20.01 0.01 6.72
N GLY A 119 -19.91 0.14 8.05
CA GLY A 119 -20.74 -0.59 9.01
C GLY A 119 -20.36 -2.06 9.19
N ALA A 120 -19.23 -2.52 8.66
CA ALA A 120 -18.81 -3.91 8.71
C ALA A 120 -18.56 -4.43 10.14
N GLU A 121 -18.57 -5.75 10.30
CA GLU A 121 -18.44 -6.43 11.59
C GLU A 121 -17.05 -6.19 12.19
N CYS A 122 -15.99 -6.29 11.39
CA CYS A 122 -14.61 -6.28 11.87
C CYS A 122 -13.96 -4.90 11.77
N ILE A 123 -14.06 -4.26 10.61
CA ILE A 123 -13.52 -2.92 10.34
C ILE A 123 -14.63 -2.07 9.72
N ASP A 124 -15.36 -1.33 10.57
CA ASP A 124 -16.34 -0.33 10.14
C ASP A 124 -15.60 0.90 9.61
N THR A 125 -15.53 1.06 8.30
CA THR A 125 -14.76 2.14 7.65
C THR A 125 -15.40 3.51 7.75
N ASN A 126 -16.60 3.64 8.36
CA ASN A 126 -17.14 4.96 8.75
C ASN A 126 -16.42 5.57 9.96
N LYS A 127 -15.42 4.88 10.52
CA LYS A 127 -14.67 5.31 11.70
C LYS A 127 -13.19 4.98 11.53
N PRO A 128 -12.31 5.70 12.25
CA PRO A 128 -10.89 5.36 12.28
C PRO A 128 -10.62 3.93 12.77
N PHE A 129 -9.57 3.32 12.24
CA PHE A 129 -9.07 2.02 12.67
C PHE A 129 -7.52 1.99 12.62
N GLN A 130 -6.94 1.00 13.30
CA GLN A 130 -5.50 0.85 13.48
C GLN A 130 -4.93 -0.12 12.46
N VAL A 131 -3.77 0.23 11.92
CA VAL A 131 -3.00 -0.58 10.98
C VAL A 131 -1.64 -0.90 11.61
N ALA A 132 -1.22 -2.16 11.51
CA ALA A 132 0.11 -2.61 11.88
C ALA A 132 0.73 -3.41 10.72
N ALA A 133 1.76 -2.86 10.10
CA ALA A 133 2.52 -3.48 9.02
C ALA A 133 3.86 -3.98 9.55
N SER A 134 4.07 -5.30 9.51
CA SER A 134 5.26 -5.97 10.03
C SER A 134 6.06 -6.60 8.91
N PHE A 135 7.38 -6.57 9.05
CA PHE A 135 8.33 -7.08 8.05
C PHE A 135 9.22 -8.16 8.69
N PRO A 136 8.67 -9.35 9.00
CA PRO A 136 9.41 -10.43 9.65
C PRO A 136 10.61 -10.87 8.81
N VAL A 137 11.69 -11.28 9.50
CA VAL A 137 12.92 -11.80 8.87
C VAL A 137 13.24 -13.21 9.35
N ASP A 138 13.94 -13.98 8.53
CA ASP A 138 14.48 -15.28 8.94
C ASP A 138 15.78 -15.16 9.75
N GLY A 139 16.38 -16.30 10.09
CA GLY A 139 17.65 -16.37 10.83
C GLY A 139 18.86 -15.78 10.10
N GLN A 140 18.74 -15.48 8.80
CA GLN A 140 19.77 -14.80 8.00
C GLN A 140 19.49 -13.30 7.82
N GLY A 141 18.35 -12.81 8.32
CA GLY A 141 17.93 -11.42 8.18
C GLY A 141 17.22 -11.11 6.86
N THR A 142 16.80 -12.14 6.11
CA THR A 142 16.05 -11.97 4.86
C THR A 142 14.58 -11.73 5.15
N LEU A 143 13.95 -10.79 4.46
CA LEU A 143 12.51 -10.54 4.54
C LEU A 143 11.72 -11.81 4.19
N GLN A 144 10.84 -12.22 5.09
CA GLN A 144 10.00 -13.40 4.91
C GLN A 144 8.61 -13.05 4.36
N ALA A 145 8.08 -11.90 4.76
CA ALA A 145 6.77 -11.43 4.34
C ALA A 145 6.58 -9.94 4.63
N MET A 146 5.54 -9.37 4.07
CA MET A 146 4.81 -8.27 4.69
C MET A 146 3.55 -8.83 5.36
N GLU A 147 3.36 -8.52 6.63
CA GLU A 147 2.16 -8.87 7.40
C GLU A 147 1.43 -7.60 7.82
N VAL A 148 0.21 -7.41 7.34
CA VAL A 148 -0.61 -6.25 7.67
C VAL A 148 -1.80 -6.70 8.49
N THR A 149 -2.00 -6.08 9.65
CA THR A 149 -3.15 -6.33 10.51
C THR A 149 -3.97 -5.05 10.68
N LEU A 150 -5.26 -5.14 10.36
CA LEU A 150 -6.26 -4.12 10.60
C LEU A 150 -7.02 -4.47 11.89
N SER A 151 -7.18 -3.50 12.77
CA SER A 151 -7.92 -3.67 14.02
C SER A 151 -8.70 -2.40 14.36
N GLN A 152 -9.84 -2.56 15.04
CA GLN A 152 -10.68 -1.43 15.40
C GLN A 152 -11.16 -1.55 16.84
N THR A 153 -11.00 -0.48 17.61
CA THR A 153 -11.45 -0.41 19.00
C THR A 153 -12.93 -0.81 19.13
N GLY A 154 -13.20 -1.74 20.03
CA GLY A 154 -14.56 -2.26 20.27
C GLY A 154 -14.98 -3.42 19.36
N LYS A 155 -14.12 -3.84 18.43
CA LYS A 155 -14.31 -5.03 17.59
C LYS A 155 -13.30 -6.11 18.00
N SER A 156 -13.69 -7.38 17.93
CA SER A 156 -12.87 -8.53 18.37
C SER A 156 -12.33 -9.39 17.24
N CYS A 157 -12.56 -9.02 15.98
CA CYS A 157 -12.09 -9.75 14.81
C CYS A 157 -11.11 -8.87 14.01
N PRO A 158 -9.82 -8.80 14.37
CA PRO A 158 -8.84 -8.16 13.49
C PRO A 158 -8.74 -8.91 12.16
N LEU A 159 -8.43 -8.18 11.09
CA LEU A 159 -8.18 -8.75 9.76
C LEU A 159 -6.67 -8.78 9.54
N THR A 160 -6.12 -9.93 9.16
CA THR A 160 -4.68 -10.10 8.93
C THR A 160 -4.44 -10.61 7.52
N MET A 161 -3.50 -9.98 6.84
CA MET A 161 -3.04 -10.34 5.50
C MET A 161 -1.55 -10.62 5.57
N ARG A 162 -1.10 -11.64 4.82
CA ARG A 162 0.31 -11.99 4.72
C ARG A 162 0.70 -12.14 3.26
N VAL A 163 1.58 -11.25 2.80
CA VAL A 163 2.20 -11.33 1.48
C VAL A 163 3.58 -11.94 1.64
N ASP A 164 3.70 -13.23 1.35
CA ASP A 164 4.97 -13.96 1.37
C ASP A 164 5.27 -14.60 0.00
N SER A 165 6.31 -15.42 -0.09
CA SER A 165 6.61 -16.23 -1.29
C SER A 165 6.63 -15.39 -2.58
N TYR A 166 7.19 -14.18 -2.50
CA TYR A 166 7.32 -13.23 -3.60
C TYR A 166 8.73 -13.31 -4.17
N GLN A 167 8.87 -13.30 -5.50
CA GLN A 167 10.18 -13.45 -6.15
C GLN A 167 11.12 -12.29 -5.83
N GLY A 168 10.59 -11.08 -5.61
CA GLY A 168 11.34 -9.87 -5.26
C GLY A 168 11.78 -9.77 -3.80
N MET A 169 11.58 -10.78 -2.95
CA MET A 169 11.91 -10.68 -1.51
C MET A 169 13.38 -10.33 -1.23
N SER A 170 14.33 -10.80 -2.04
CA SER A 170 15.74 -10.43 -1.86
C SER A 170 15.98 -8.94 -2.12
N GLU A 171 15.37 -8.38 -3.16
CA GLU A 171 15.49 -6.95 -3.49
C GLU A 171 14.82 -6.10 -2.41
N LEU A 172 13.62 -6.49 -1.98
CA LEU A 172 12.90 -5.81 -0.90
C LEU A 172 13.63 -5.90 0.45
N THR A 173 14.36 -6.99 0.69
CA THR A 173 15.24 -7.10 1.86
C THR A 173 16.29 -5.99 1.83
N ASP A 174 16.99 -5.83 0.71
CA ASP A 174 18.04 -4.83 0.58
C ASP A 174 17.48 -3.39 0.64
N ALA A 175 16.33 -3.15 -0.01
CA ALA A 175 15.65 -1.86 0.01
C ALA A 175 15.22 -1.45 1.43
N LEU A 176 14.54 -2.34 2.16
CA LEU A 176 14.17 -2.10 3.56
C LEU A 176 15.39 -1.91 4.44
N LYS A 177 16.46 -2.69 4.25
CA LYS A 177 17.70 -2.55 5.02
C LYS A 177 18.36 -1.19 4.80
N ALA A 178 18.38 -0.71 3.55
CA ALA A 178 18.90 0.61 3.18
C ALA A 178 18.03 1.76 3.71
N GLY A 179 16.77 1.49 4.00
CA GLY A 179 15.81 2.38 4.61
C GLY A 179 14.93 3.07 3.57
N MET A 180 13.70 2.58 3.43
CA MET A 180 12.73 3.11 2.45
C MET A 180 12.00 4.34 3.00
N THR A 181 11.58 5.22 2.10
CA THR A 181 10.88 6.46 2.41
C THR A 181 9.37 6.24 2.44
N PRO A 182 8.67 6.56 3.55
CA PRO A 182 7.22 6.53 3.57
C PRO A 182 6.63 7.67 2.76
N VAL A 183 5.66 7.35 1.90
CA VAL A 183 4.94 8.31 1.07
C VAL A 183 3.45 8.13 1.28
N MET A 184 2.73 9.25 1.42
CA MET A 184 1.28 9.30 1.53
C MET A 184 0.71 10.04 0.33
N SER A 185 -0.36 9.52 -0.27
CA SER A 185 -1.05 10.19 -1.35
C SER A 185 -2.55 9.92 -1.29
N TYR A 186 -3.32 10.83 -1.88
CA TYR A 186 -4.75 10.67 -2.08
C TYR A 186 -5.10 11.13 -3.49
N TRP A 187 -5.69 10.24 -4.27
CA TRP A 187 -6.04 10.50 -5.65
C TRP A 187 -7.30 9.74 -6.06
N SER A 188 -7.88 10.10 -7.20
CA SER A 188 -9.04 9.41 -7.75
C SER A 188 -8.93 9.25 -9.25
N ALA A 189 -9.59 8.23 -9.78
CA ALA A 189 -9.74 8.03 -11.21
C ALA A 189 -11.08 7.34 -11.51
N ASN A 190 -11.59 7.52 -12.72
CA ASN A 190 -12.79 6.81 -13.20
C ASN A 190 -12.48 5.36 -13.63
N SER A 191 -11.27 4.88 -13.36
CA SER A 191 -10.75 3.57 -13.74
C SER A 191 -9.98 2.93 -12.58
N MET A 192 -10.44 3.13 -11.35
CA MET A 192 -9.96 2.46 -10.14
C MET A 192 -10.60 1.08 -9.92
N THR A 193 -11.49 0.64 -10.82
CA THR A 193 -12.07 -0.70 -10.77
C THR A 193 -11.06 -1.87 -10.73
N TRP A 194 -9.77 -1.65 -11.01
CA TRP A 194 -8.72 -2.64 -10.75
C TRP A 194 -8.50 -2.90 -9.25
N MET A 195 -8.84 -1.94 -8.39
CA MET A 195 -8.67 -1.97 -6.93
C MET A 195 -10.01 -2.19 -6.21
N ASP A 196 -11.11 -1.58 -6.65
CA ASP A 196 -12.39 -1.65 -5.93
C ASP A 196 -13.55 -2.18 -6.78
N GLY A 197 -13.29 -2.64 -8.01
CA GLY A 197 -14.30 -3.13 -8.93
C GLY A 197 -15.06 -4.37 -8.44
N VAL A 198 -16.08 -4.81 -9.18
CA VAL A 198 -16.87 -6.01 -8.83
C VAL A 198 -16.12 -7.32 -9.14
N GLY A 199 -15.25 -7.30 -10.15
CA GLY A 199 -14.61 -8.51 -10.68
C GLY A 199 -15.57 -9.42 -11.45
N THR A 200 -15.00 -10.46 -12.05
CA THR A 200 -15.76 -11.48 -12.79
C THR A 200 -16.55 -12.42 -11.87
N ASP A 201 -16.16 -12.47 -10.59
CA ASP A 201 -16.80 -13.26 -9.54
C ASP A 201 -18.02 -12.58 -8.90
N GLY A 202 -18.23 -11.29 -9.15
CA GLY A 202 -19.34 -10.56 -8.54
C GLY A 202 -19.12 -10.18 -7.08
N MET A 203 -17.91 -10.36 -6.54
CA MET A 203 -17.65 -10.28 -5.10
C MET A 203 -16.95 -8.99 -4.65
N GLY A 204 -16.43 -8.22 -5.59
CA GLY A 204 -15.81 -6.93 -5.29
C GLY A 204 -16.85 -5.83 -5.08
N PRO A 205 -16.48 -4.71 -4.43
CA PRO A 205 -17.45 -3.85 -3.78
C PRO A 205 -18.09 -2.77 -4.68
N CYS A 206 -17.40 -2.26 -5.70
CA CYS A 206 -17.83 -1.10 -6.48
C CYS A 206 -18.17 -1.48 -7.93
N ALA A 207 -19.45 -1.34 -8.29
CA ALA A 207 -19.92 -1.58 -9.67
C ALA A 207 -19.51 -0.48 -10.66
N ARG A 208 -19.27 0.74 -10.16
CA ARG A 208 -18.82 1.90 -10.92
C ARG A 208 -18.00 2.81 -10.01
N ASP A 209 -16.99 3.43 -10.59
CA ASP A 209 -16.22 4.48 -9.93
C ASP A 209 -17.03 5.78 -9.97
N ILE A 210 -17.07 6.48 -8.83
CA ILE A 210 -17.59 7.84 -8.75
C ILE A 210 -16.44 8.68 -8.22
N ALA A 211 -15.54 9.07 -9.13
CA ALA A 211 -14.40 9.90 -8.78
C ALA A 211 -14.89 11.29 -8.31
N SER A 212 -15.08 11.43 -7.00
CA SER A 212 -15.18 12.72 -6.32
C SER A 212 -14.16 12.69 -5.19
N ALA A 213 -12.96 13.18 -5.48
CA ALA A 213 -11.94 13.44 -4.47
C ALA A 213 -12.30 14.68 -3.63
#